data_AF-A0A959EQZ0-F1
#
_entry.id   AF-A0A959EQZ0-F1
#
_cell.length_a   1.000
_cell.length_b   1.000
_cell.length_c   1.000
_cell.angle_alpha   90.00
_cell.angle_beta   90.00
_cell.angle_gamma   90.00
#
_symmetry.space_group_name_H-M   'P 1'
#
loop_
_entity.id
_entity.type
_entity.pdbx_description
1 polymer ?
#
loop_
_entity_poly.entity_id
_entity_poly.type
_entity_poly.pdbx_seq_one_letter_code
_entity_poly.pdbx_strand_id
1 'polypeptide(L)'
;MKYLLCIAFLSAASLHAQVDFGQMSPNELAQYWLTNDCGVTDDGPAINQFLVAQVEAVEPLLIRAYQDGPGVDQIRQLEEQARMNFSVIQKALESGNDFGLSKEDLELARQQTVDEYVKAEREKFILGYRSQALLGLAAGGGEAGKKLLSEIASQEEQSTLSRTARYGLEKME
;
A
#
# COMPACT_ATOMS: atom_id res chain seq x y z
N MET A 1 19.41 -47.85 37.03
CA MET A 1 18.48 -46.70 37.05
C MET A 1 18.67 -45.91 35.76
N LYS A 2 17.69 -45.95 34.86
CA LYS A 2 17.68 -45.22 33.58
C LYS A 2 17.02 -43.87 33.82
N TYR A 3 17.76 -42.77 33.66
CA TYR A 3 17.18 -41.43 33.71
C TYR A 3 16.55 -41.10 32.36
N LEU A 4 15.22 -41.01 32.36
CA LEU A 4 14.42 -40.51 31.25
C LEU A 4 14.61 -38.99 31.17
N LEU A 5 15.28 -38.55 30.12
CA LEU A 5 15.48 -37.14 29.80
C LEU A 5 14.22 -36.63 29.09
N CYS A 6 13.31 -36.00 29.83
CA CYS A 6 12.15 -35.30 29.26
C CYS A 6 12.63 -34.03 28.56
N ILE A 7 12.74 -34.09 27.23
CA ILE A 7 12.91 -32.92 26.37
C ILE A 7 11.54 -32.25 26.28
N ALA A 8 11.31 -31.22 27.11
CA ALA A 8 10.21 -30.30 26.94
C ALA A 8 10.54 -29.39 25.74
N PHE A 9 9.96 -29.70 24.58
CA PHE A 9 9.85 -28.75 23.48
C PHE A 9 8.95 -27.60 23.96
N LEU A 10 9.56 -26.49 24.40
CA LEU A 10 8.88 -25.21 24.49
C LEU A 10 8.57 -24.78 23.05
N SER A 11 7.36 -25.06 22.60
CA SER A 11 6.79 -24.41 21.42
C SER A 11 6.72 -22.92 21.72
N ALA A 12 7.67 -22.14 21.19
CA ALA A 12 7.54 -20.69 21.12
C ALA A 12 6.36 -20.39 20.19
N ALA A 13 5.16 -20.28 20.77
CA ALA A 13 4.01 -19.74 20.07
C ALA A 13 4.35 -18.28 19.72
N SER A 14 4.74 -18.06 18.46
CA SER A 14 4.80 -16.72 17.89
C SER A 14 3.40 -16.12 18.00
N LEU A 15 3.16 -15.30 19.02
CA LEU A 15 2.02 -14.40 19.10
C LEU A 15 2.14 -13.43 17.93
N HIS A 16 1.61 -13.82 16.78
CA HIS A 16 1.26 -12.86 15.75
C HIS A 16 0.04 -12.14 16.31
N ALA A 17 0.21 -10.88 16.72
CA ALA A 17 -0.90 -10.04 17.08
C ALA A 17 -1.81 -9.94 15.84
N GLN A 18 -2.92 -10.67 15.85
CA GLN A 18 -3.93 -10.57 14.80
C GLN A 18 -4.54 -9.17 14.90
N VAL A 19 -4.62 -8.48 13.77
CA VAL A 19 -5.26 -7.17 13.70
C VAL A 19 -6.75 -7.37 13.96
N ASP A 20 -7.27 -6.81 15.05
CA ASP A 20 -8.70 -6.82 15.35
C ASP A 20 -9.39 -5.65 14.67
N PHE A 21 -9.81 -5.88 13.42
CA PHE A 21 -10.56 -4.90 12.63
C PHE A 21 -11.92 -4.51 13.26
N GLY A 22 -12.46 -5.34 14.16
CA GLY A 22 -13.75 -5.08 14.81
C GLY A 22 -13.71 -3.95 15.84
N GLN A 23 -12.52 -3.55 16.30
CA GLN A 23 -12.33 -2.43 17.22
C GLN A 23 -11.88 -1.14 16.53
N MET A 24 -11.60 -1.19 15.22
CA MET A 24 -11.16 -0.01 14.48
C MET A 24 -12.33 0.94 14.23
N SER A 25 -12.11 2.22 14.51
CA SER A 25 -12.99 3.28 14.02
C SER A 25 -12.97 3.36 12.49
N PRO A 26 -13.98 3.96 11.85
CA PRO A 26 -13.99 4.17 10.40
C PRO A 26 -12.74 4.88 9.86
N ASN A 27 -12.20 5.84 10.62
CA ASN A 27 -10.96 6.53 10.26
C ASN A 27 -9.75 5.60 10.30
N GLU A 28 -9.63 4.78 11.34
CA GLU A 28 -8.52 3.82 11.47
C GLU A 28 -8.60 2.75 10.38
N LEU A 29 -9.81 2.24 10.09
CA LEU A 29 -10.03 1.28 9.03
C LEU A 29 -9.65 1.85 7.65
N ALA A 30 -10.07 3.09 7.35
CA ALA A 30 -9.70 3.79 6.13
C ALA A 30 -8.19 4.02 6.03
N GLN A 31 -7.55 4.50 7.09
CA GLN A 31 -6.09 4.73 7.09
C GLN A 31 -5.30 3.44 7.00
N TYR A 32 -5.75 2.36 7.65
CA TYR A 32 -5.15 1.04 7.53
C TYR A 32 -5.20 0.58 6.08
N TRP A 33 -6.37 0.65 5.44
CA TRP A 33 -6.53 0.28 4.03
C TRP A 33 -5.62 1.09 3.10
N LEU A 34 -5.54 2.41 3.30
CA LEU A 34 -4.77 3.30 2.42
C LEU A 34 -3.25 3.13 2.54
N THR A 35 -2.76 2.56 3.64
CA THR A 35 -1.32 2.43 3.92
C THR A 35 -0.79 1.00 3.86
N ASN A 36 -1.67 -0.01 3.78
CA ASN A 36 -1.29 -1.41 3.65
C ASN A 36 -1.56 -1.93 2.24
N ASP A 37 -0.64 -2.74 1.72
CA ASP A 37 -0.81 -3.40 0.43
C ASP A 37 -1.70 -4.64 0.59
N CYS A 38 -3.01 -4.42 0.75
CA CYS A 38 -3.99 -5.47 1.04
C CYS A 38 -4.21 -6.46 -0.13
N GLY A 39 -3.45 -6.36 -1.23
CA GLY A 39 -3.48 -7.30 -2.36
C GLY A 39 -2.66 -8.58 -2.17
N VAL A 40 -1.74 -8.64 -1.18
CA VAL A 40 -0.77 -9.75 -1.03
C VAL A 40 -0.88 -10.46 0.33
N THR A 41 -1.59 -9.89 1.30
CA THR A 41 -1.72 -10.46 2.65
C THR A 41 -3.01 -11.27 2.83
N ASP A 42 -2.95 -12.33 3.65
CA ASP A 42 -4.10 -13.20 3.98
C ASP A 42 -5.30 -12.46 4.59
N ASP A 43 -5.11 -11.21 5.06
CA ASP A 43 -6.13 -10.37 5.69
C ASP A 43 -7.10 -9.72 4.69
N GLY A 44 -6.83 -9.75 3.38
CA GLY A 44 -7.62 -9.07 2.34
C GLY A 44 -9.13 -9.36 2.42
N PRO A 45 -9.56 -10.64 2.53
CA PRO A 45 -10.98 -10.96 2.68
C PRO A 45 -11.59 -10.45 3.98
N ALA A 46 -10.83 -10.44 5.08
CA ALA A 46 -11.33 -10.01 6.39
C ALA A 46 -11.58 -8.50 6.42
N ILE A 47 -10.61 -7.69 5.99
CA ILE A 47 -10.77 -6.23 5.96
C ILE A 47 -11.90 -5.78 5.02
N ASN A 48 -12.10 -6.47 3.88
CA ASN A 48 -13.20 -6.16 2.96
C ASN A 48 -14.56 -6.29 3.64
N GLN A 49 -14.76 -7.29 4.50
CA GLN A 49 -16.01 -7.45 5.25
C GLN A 49 -16.29 -6.24 6.17
N PHE A 50 -15.24 -5.70 6.81
CA PHE A 50 -15.38 -4.51 7.64
C PHE A 50 -15.61 -3.23 6.82
N LEU A 51 -15.01 -3.12 5.64
CA LEU A 51 -15.28 -2.01 4.71
C LEU A 51 -16.75 -2.01 4.26
N VAL A 52 -17.30 -3.17 3.91
CA VAL A 52 -18.72 -3.31 3.56
C VAL A 52 -19.61 -2.97 4.76
N ALA A 53 -19.29 -3.52 5.94
CA ALA A 53 -20.10 -3.30 7.15
C ALA A 53 -20.11 -1.83 7.62
N GLN A 54 -19.05 -1.06 7.31
CA GLN A 54 -18.90 0.34 7.71
C GLN A 54 -18.94 1.31 6.52
N VAL A 55 -19.47 0.89 5.38
CA VAL A 55 -19.38 1.63 4.11
C VAL A 55 -19.87 3.07 4.22
N GLU A 56 -20.99 3.31 4.90
CA GLU A 56 -21.56 4.66 5.07
C GLU A 56 -20.60 5.65 5.75
N ALA A 57 -19.75 5.16 6.66
CA ALA A 57 -18.79 6.00 7.40
C ALA A 57 -17.41 6.05 6.71
N VAL A 58 -17.00 4.98 6.03
CA VAL A 58 -15.67 4.84 5.43
C VAL A 58 -15.61 5.43 4.02
N GLU A 59 -16.66 5.27 3.23
CA GLU A 59 -16.75 5.76 1.85
C GLU A 59 -16.35 7.25 1.68
N PRO A 60 -16.89 8.21 2.46
CA PRO A 60 -16.51 9.61 2.31
C PRO A 60 -15.01 9.87 2.62
N LEU A 61 -14.40 9.05 3.48
CA LEU A 61 -12.98 9.16 3.81
C LEU A 61 -12.11 8.69 2.64
N LEU A 62 -12.50 7.60 1.99
CA LEU A 62 -11.80 7.08 0.81
C LEU A 62 -11.96 8.00 -0.41
N ILE A 63 -13.15 8.59 -0.60
CA ILE A 63 -13.34 9.63 -1.63
C ILE A 63 -12.40 10.81 -1.39
N ARG A 64 -12.33 11.32 -0.15
CA ARG A 64 -11.41 12.41 0.21
C ARG A 64 -9.96 12.00 -0.01
N ALA A 65 -9.57 10.80 0.40
CA ALA A 65 -8.21 10.29 0.21
C ALA A 65 -7.81 10.23 -1.28
N TYR A 66 -8.73 9.85 -2.16
CA TYR A 66 -8.50 9.90 -3.60
C TYR A 66 -8.29 11.35 -4.09
N GLN A 67 -9.16 12.26 -3.68
CA GLN A 67 -9.15 13.67 -4.12
C GLN A 67 -7.90 14.40 -3.62
N ASP A 68 -7.69 14.40 -2.31
CA ASP A 68 -6.66 15.19 -1.63
C ASP A 68 -5.29 14.50 -1.71
N GLY A 69 -5.26 13.18 -1.83
CA GLY A 69 -4.03 12.39 -1.72
C GLY A 69 -3.58 12.22 -0.25
N PRO A 70 -2.35 11.72 -0.04
CA PRO A 70 -1.80 11.54 1.29
C PRO A 70 -1.55 12.87 2.02
N GLY A 71 -1.60 12.84 3.34
CA GLY A 71 -1.34 14.02 4.17
C GLY A 71 0.11 14.50 4.10
N VAL A 72 0.34 15.77 4.44
CA VAL A 72 1.68 16.40 4.40
C VAL A 72 2.70 15.64 5.27
N ASP A 73 2.29 15.17 6.44
CA ASP A 73 3.19 14.40 7.31
C ASP A 73 3.56 13.03 6.73
N GLN A 74 2.64 12.36 6.03
CA GLN A 74 2.93 11.09 5.35
C GLN A 74 3.93 11.31 4.21
N ILE A 75 3.74 12.39 3.43
CA ILE A 75 4.70 12.77 2.39
C ILE A 75 6.08 13.09 2.99
N ARG A 76 6.12 13.85 4.09
CA ARG A 76 7.39 14.18 4.74
C ARG A 76 8.12 12.93 5.24
N GLN A 77 7.41 12.01 5.90
CA GLN A 77 7.98 10.74 6.37
C GLN A 77 8.50 9.89 5.20
N LEU A 78 7.75 9.81 4.11
CA LEU A 78 8.17 9.14 2.88
C LEU A 78 9.45 9.77 2.32
N GLU A 79 9.51 11.10 2.19
CA GLU A 79 10.67 11.81 1.64
C GLU A 79 11.91 11.61 2.53
N GLU A 80 11.77 11.64 3.86
CA GLU A 80 12.83 11.32 4.82
C GLU A 80 13.33 9.88 4.62
N GLN A 81 12.42 8.91 4.52
CA GLN A 81 12.77 7.50 4.29
C GLN A 81 13.43 7.27 2.92
N ALA A 82 12.93 7.92 1.88
CA ALA A 82 13.48 7.83 0.52
C ALA A 82 14.92 8.35 0.46
N ARG A 83 15.23 9.45 1.16
CA ARG A 83 16.61 9.96 1.27
C ARG A 83 17.54 8.97 1.97
N MET A 84 17.08 8.31 3.04
CA MET A 84 17.86 7.27 3.72
C MET A 84 18.09 6.05 2.80
N ASN A 85 17.04 5.58 2.12
CA ASN A 85 17.12 4.45 1.18
C ASN A 85 18.08 4.75 0.04
N PHE A 86 18.02 5.96 -0.54
CA PHE A 86 18.94 6.39 -1.59
C PHE A 86 20.40 6.32 -1.13
N SER A 87 20.71 6.75 0.11
CA SER A 87 22.08 6.63 0.64
C SER A 87 22.55 5.18 0.73
N VAL A 88 21.67 4.25 1.12
CA VAL A 88 21.99 2.81 1.16
C VAL A 88 22.25 2.26 -0.24
N ILE A 89 21.40 2.63 -1.20
CA ILE A 89 21.53 2.22 -2.61
C ILE A 89 22.85 2.73 -3.20
N GLN A 90 23.20 4.01 -3.02
CA GLN A 90 24.45 4.56 -3.55
C GLN A 90 25.68 3.87 -2.95
N LYS A 91 25.70 3.62 -1.64
CA LYS A 91 26.77 2.83 -1.00
C LYS A 91 26.89 1.42 -1.56
N ALA A 92 25.77 0.79 -1.90
CA ALA A 92 25.78 -0.52 -2.53
C ALA A 92 26.34 -0.45 -3.97
N LEU A 93 25.97 0.56 -4.75
CA LEU A 93 26.46 0.76 -6.12
C LEU A 93 27.96 1.09 -6.19
N GLU A 94 28.51 1.72 -5.14
CA GLU A 94 29.94 2.00 -4.96
C GLU A 94 30.75 0.74 -4.64
N SER A 95 30.13 -0.33 -4.13
CA SER A 95 30.84 -1.55 -3.73
C SER A 95 31.40 -2.36 -4.91
N GLY A 96 31.06 -1.98 -6.15
CA GLY A 96 31.50 -2.66 -7.37
C GLY A 96 30.76 -3.96 -7.69
N ASN A 97 29.75 -4.34 -6.90
CA ASN A 97 28.85 -5.45 -7.21
C ASN A 97 27.92 -5.06 -8.36
N ASP A 98 27.63 -6.00 -9.26
CA ASP A 98 26.73 -5.76 -10.39
C ASP A 98 25.25 -5.98 -10.05
N PHE A 99 24.94 -6.68 -8.95
CA PHE A 99 23.59 -7.04 -8.53
C PHE A 99 22.77 -7.75 -9.63
N GLY A 100 23.44 -8.40 -10.58
CA GLY A 100 22.80 -8.98 -11.78
C GLY A 100 22.27 -7.95 -12.79
N LEU A 101 22.61 -6.67 -12.64
CA LEU A 101 22.24 -5.60 -13.55
C LEU A 101 23.26 -5.47 -14.68
N SER A 102 22.81 -4.92 -15.82
CA SER A 102 23.72 -4.58 -16.92
C SER A 102 24.61 -3.39 -16.53
N LYS A 103 25.74 -3.22 -17.25
CA LYS A 103 26.61 -2.05 -17.04
C LYS A 103 25.89 -0.73 -17.31
N GLU A 104 24.97 -0.72 -18.28
CA GLU A 104 24.19 0.45 -18.65
C GLU A 104 23.22 0.82 -17.52
N ASP A 105 22.51 -0.16 -16.95
CA ASP A 105 21.58 0.07 -15.83
C ASP A 105 22.31 0.55 -14.57
N LEU A 106 23.50 -0.01 -14.27
CA LEU A 106 24.32 0.43 -13.15
C LEU A 106 24.80 1.87 -13.31
N GLU A 107 25.15 2.27 -14.53
CA GLU A 107 25.59 3.63 -14.81
C GLU A 107 24.42 4.63 -14.68
N LEU A 108 23.24 4.28 -15.20
CA LEU A 108 22.03 5.06 -15.01
C LEU A 108 21.68 5.22 -13.52
N ALA A 109 21.75 4.14 -12.74
CA ALA A 109 21.47 4.17 -11.31
C ALA A 109 22.47 5.03 -10.51
N ARG A 110 23.73 5.08 -10.94
CA ARG A 110 24.77 5.95 -10.34
C ARG A 110 24.59 7.43 -10.69
N GLN A 111 24.02 7.72 -11.85
CA GLN A 111 23.80 9.10 -12.30
C GLN A 111 22.55 9.74 -11.68
N GLN A 112 21.62 8.93 -11.18
CA GLN A 112 20.40 9.42 -10.52
C GLN A 112 20.75 10.27 -9.29
N THR A 113 20.13 11.44 -9.19
CA THR A 113 20.28 12.32 -8.02
C THR A 113 19.30 11.94 -6.90
N VAL A 114 19.62 12.34 -5.67
CA VAL A 114 18.72 12.13 -4.52
C VAL A 114 17.35 12.77 -4.74
N ASP A 115 17.29 13.95 -5.35
CA ASP A 115 16.03 14.67 -5.54
C ASP A 115 15.17 14.03 -6.64
N GLU A 116 15.78 13.49 -7.70
CA GLU A 116 15.06 12.69 -8.71
C GLU A 116 14.49 11.40 -8.09
N TYR A 117 15.27 10.71 -7.26
CA TYR A 117 14.81 9.52 -6.55
C TYR A 117 13.64 9.84 -5.61
N VAL A 118 13.78 10.86 -4.78
CA VAL A 118 12.73 11.28 -3.83
C VAL A 118 11.47 11.72 -4.57
N LYS A 119 11.60 12.45 -5.68
CA LYS A 119 10.47 12.85 -6.52
C LYS A 119 9.74 11.62 -7.09
N ALA A 120 10.48 10.66 -7.64
CA ALA A 120 9.90 9.44 -8.20
C ALA A 120 9.16 8.61 -7.13
N GLU A 121 9.76 8.43 -5.94
CA GLU A 121 9.11 7.74 -4.82
C GLU A 121 7.85 8.46 -4.34
N ARG A 122 7.87 9.80 -4.29
CA ARG A 122 6.69 10.61 -3.97
C ARG A 122 5.57 10.43 -4.97
N GLU A 123 5.86 10.52 -6.27
CA GLU A 123 4.87 10.35 -7.34
C GLU A 123 4.25 8.95 -7.28
N LYS A 124 5.10 7.92 -7.10
CA LYS A 124 4.65 6.53 -6.92
C LYS A 124 3.77 6.36 -5.69
N PHE A 125 4.14 6.95 -4.56
CA PHE A 125 3.35 6.87 -3.33
C PHE A 125 1.99 7.55 -3.47
N ILE A 126 1.93 8.75 -4.04
CA ILE A 126 0.66 9.46 -4.29
C ILE A 126 -0.24 8.64 -5.20
N LEU A 127 0.32 8.08 -6.28
CA LEU A 127 -0.43 7.24 -7.20
C LEU A 127 -0.96 5.97 -6.51
N GLY A 128 -0.10 5.28 -5.75
CA GLY A 128 -0.46 4.10 -4.98
C GLY A 128 -1.58 4.39 -3.96
N TYR A 129 -1.46 5.48 -3.21
CA TYR A 129 -2.45 5.92 -2.23
C TYR A 129 -3.83 6.16 -2.87
N ARG A 130 -3.85 6.86 -4.02
CA ARG A 130 -5.08 7.11 -4.78
C ARG A 130 -5.65 5.82 -5.37
N SER A 131 -4.81 4.94 -5.90
CA SER A 131 -5.26 3.63 -6.38
C SER A 131 -5.87 2.80 -5.25
N GLN A 132 -5.27 2.79 -4.07
CA GLN A 132 -5.83 2.08 -2.92
C GLN A 132 -7.16 2.67 -2.47
N ALA A 133 -7.32 4.00 -2.49
CA ALA A 133 -8.60 4.62 -2.22
C ALA A 133 -9.69 4.10 -3.16
N LEU A 134 -9.42 4.01 -4.47
CA LEU A 134 -10.37 3.48 -5.45
C LEU A 134 -10.68 1.99 -5.23
N LEU A 135 -9.67 1.18 -4.90
CA LEU A 135 -9.89 -0.23 -4.57
C LEU A 135 -10.73 -0.41 -3.29
N GLY A 136 -10.55 0.48 -2.32
CA GLY A 136 -11.35 0.48 -1.09
C GLY A 136 -12.81 0.84 -1.36
N LEU A 137 -13.06 1.80 -2.26
CA LEU A 137 -14.41 2.14 -2.70
C LEU A 137 -15.09 0.96 -3.39
N ALA A 138 -14.35 0.24 -4.24
CA ALA A 138 -14.85 -0.97 -4.88
C ALA A 138 -15.14 -2.08 -3.85
N ALA A 139 -14.24 -2.30 -2.90
CA ALA A 139 -14.41 -3.30 -1.84
C ALA A 139 -15.60 -2.99 -0.92
N GLY A 140 -15.86 -1.71 -0.61
CA GLY A 140 -16.97 -1.29 0.24
C GLY A 140 -18.35 -1.38 -0.43
N GLY A 141 -18.42 -1.29 -1.76
CA GLY A 141 -19.69 -1.48 -2.48
C GLY A 141 -20.66 -0.28 -2.43
N GLY A 142 -20.23 0.89 -1.96
CA GLY A 142 -21.10 2.05 -1.78
C GLY A 142 -21.48 2.76 -3.08
N GLU A 143 -22.65 3.42 -3.09
CA GLU A 143 -23.20 4.08 -4.29
C GLU A 143 -22.38 5.31 -4.72
N ALA A 144 -21.86 6.09 -3.77
CA ALA A 144 -21.06 7.27 -4.11
C ALA A 144 -19.69 6.87 -4.69
N GLY A 145 -19.09 5.82 -4.14
CA GLY A 145 -17.87 5.19 -4.62
C GLY A 145 -18.07 4.61 -6.02
N LYS A 146 -19.17 3.88 -6.25
CA LYS A 146 -19.53 3.37 -7.58
C LYS A 146 -19.67 4.47 -8.63
N LYS A 147 -20.29 5.58 -8.27
CA LYS A 147 -20.42 6.76 -9.13
C LYS A 147 -19.04 7.35 -9.47
N LEU A 148 -18.20 7.60 -8.46
CA LEU A 148 -16.85 8.14 -8.66
C LEU A 148 -15.99 7.21 -9.52
N LEU A 149 -16.03 5.89 -9.27
CA LEU A 149 -15.32 4.89 -10.05
C LEU A 149 -15.76 4.93 -11.52
N SER A 150 -17.06 5.05 -11.77
CA SER A 150 -17.62 5.16 -13.13
C SER A 150 -17.16 6.44 -13.85
N GLU A 151 -17.13 7.58 -13.15
CA GLU A 151 -16.62 8.85 -13.67
C GLU A 151 -15.13 8.73 -14.07
N ILE A 152 -14.29 8.17 -13.19
CA ILE A 152 -12.85 7.99 -13.44
C ILE A 152 -12.59 6.97 -14.56
N ALA A 153 -13.35 5.86 -14.57
CA ALA A 153 -13.25 4.81 -15.58
C ALA A 153 -13.55 5.31 -17.00
N SER A 154 -14.42 6.33 -17.12
CA SER A 154 -14.84 6.92 -18.39
C SER A 154 -13.84 7.89 -19.02
N GLN A 155 -12.78 8.27 -18.29
CA GLN A 155 -11.75 9.17 -18.81
C GLN A 155 -10.95 8.49 -19.95
N GLU A 156 -10.83 9.15 -21.10
CA GLU A 156 -10.22 8.58 -22.33
C GLU A 156 -8.75 8.17 -22.15
N GLU A 157 -8.04 8.80 -21.20
CA GLU A 157 -6.66 8.49 -20.91
C GLU A 157 -6.54 7.16 -20.13
N GLN A 158 -5.76 6.20 -20.64
CA GLN A 158 -5.47 4.93 -19.96
C GLN A 158 -4.48 5.10 -18.79
N SER A 159 -4.72 6.11 -17.95
CA SER A 159 -4.00 6.31 -16.70
C SER A 159 -4.12 5.08 -15.80
N THR A 160 -3.17 4.90 -14.89
CA THR A 160 -3.23 3.83 -13.90
C THR A 160 -4.53 3.91 -13.09
N LEU A 161 -5.00 5.11 -12.75
CA LEU A 161 -6.23 5.33 -12.00
C LEU A 161 -7.49 4.93 -12.79
N SER A 162 -7.57 5.23 -14.10
CA SER A 162 -8.73 4.81 -14.92
C SER A 162 -8.79 3.30 -15.08
N ARG A 163 -7.64 2.62 -15.13
CA ARG A 163 -7.55 1.15 -15.12
C ARG A 163 -7.96 0.57 -13.76
N THR A 164 -7.48 1.13 -12.66
CA THR A 164 -7.87 0.72 -11.30
C THR A 164 -9.37 0.91 -11.08
N ALA A 165 -9.96 2.01 -11.55
CA ALA A 165 -11.39 2.26 -11.43
C ALA A 165 -12.24 1.22 -12.21
N ARG A 166 -11.86 0.91 -13.45
CA ARG A 166 -12.51 -0.14 -14.26
C ARG A 166 -12.42 -1.51 -13.59
N TYR A 167 -11.23 -1.89 -13.14
CA TYR A 167 -11.04 -3.12 -12.39
C TYR A 167 -11.92 -3.17 -11.13
N GLY A 168 -11.99 -2.06 -10.39
CA GLY A 168 -12.85 -1.94 -9.21
C GLY A 168 -14.33 -2.22 -9.53
N LEU A 169 -14.86 -1.57 -10.57
CA LEU A 169 -16.24 -1.78 -11.03
C LEU A 169 -16.51 -3.24 -11.43
N GLU A 170 -15.59 -3.87 -12.17
CA GLU A 170 -15.70 -5.28 -12.57
C GLU A 170 -15.73 -6.24 -11.37
N LYS A 171 -15.18 -5.84 -10.21
CA LYS A 171 -15.17 -6.66 -8.98
C LYS A 171 -16.37 -6.42 -8.07
N MET A 172 -17.19 -5.41 -8.35
CA MET A 172 -18.41 -5.11 -7.60
C MET A 172 -19.64 -5.88 -8.12
N GLU A 173 -19.56 -6.43 -9.33
CA GLU A 173 -20.61 -7.24 -9.98
C GLU A 173 -20.59 -8.71 -9.52
#